data_AF-A0A5A9YPM7-F1
#
_entry.id   AF-A0A5A9YPM7-F1
#
_cell.length_a   1.000
_cell.length_b   1.000
_cell.length_c   1.000
_cell.angle_alpha   90.00
_cell.angle_beta   90.00
_cell.angle_gamma   90.00
#
_symmetry.space_group_name_H-M   'P 1'
#
loop_
_entity.id
_entity.type
_entity.pdbx_description
1 polymer ?
#
loop_
_entity_poly.entity_id
_entity_poly.type
_entity_poly.pdbx_seq_one_letter_code
_entity_poly.pdbx_strand_id
1 'polypeptide(L)'
;LQVRPKPADYPADAPWMPARALSISESWSPQPEQAQVGESLTRNVLLKVEGLSGTQLPPLPLPDVQGLRRYPDQPQLADQSTDQGLIGSREEREALVPEQAGRIELPALEVVWWNTR
;
A
#
# COMPACT_ATOMS: atom_id res chain seq x y z
N LEU A 1 -26.14 10.62 -17.68
CA LEU A 1 -24.90 9.95 -17.20
C LEU A 1 -25.02 8.46 -17.44
N GLN A 2 -24.01 7.83 -18.03
CA GLN A 2 -23.95 6.37 -18.21
C GLN A 2 -22.85 5.83 -17.27
N VAL A 3 -23.25 5.18 -16.19
CA VAL A 3 -22.34 4.63 -15.17
C VAL A 3 -22.14 3.15 -15.47
N ARG A 4 -20.88 2.71 -15.59
CA ARG A 4 -20.57 1.27 -15.76
C ARG A 4 -20.79 0.55 -14.42
N PRO A 5 -21.53 -0.57 -14.37
CA PRO A 5 -21.72 -1.33 -13.14
C PRO A 5 -20.40 -1.95 -12.67
N LYS A 6 -20.29 -2.24 -11.37
CA LYS A 6 -19.22 -3.09 -10.83
C LYS A 6 -19.28 -4.46 -11.56
N PRO A 7 -18.18 -4.92 -12.16
CA PRO A 7 -18.10 -6.22 -12.82
C PRO A 7 -18.46 -7.36 -11.86
N ALA A 8 -19.19 -8.36 -12.35
CA ALA A 8 -19.69 -9.47 -11.54
C ALA A 8 -18.57 -10.41 -11.05
N ASP A 9 -17.43 -10.40 -11.74
CA ASP A 9 -16.20 -11.16 -11.45
C ASP A 9 -15.21 -10.41 -10.56
N TYR A 10 -15.48 -9.15 -10.20
CA TYR A 10 -14.63 -8.42 -9.26
C TYR A 10 -14.77 -9.00 -7.85
N PRO A 11 -13.66 -9.28 -7.13
CA PRO A 11 -13.73 -9.92 -5.81
C PRO A 11 -14.65 -9.15 -4.86
N ALA A 12 -15.53 -9.88 -4.16
CA ALA A 12 -16.54 -9.29 -3.29
C ALA A 12 -15.91 -8.64 -2.04
N ASP A 13 -14.76 -9.16 -1.62
CA ASP A 13 -13.93 -8.76 -0.49
C ASP A 13 -12.86 -7.71 -0.84
N ALA A 14 -12.64 -7.43 -2.13
CA ALA A 14 -11.71 -6.38 -2.55
C ALA A 14 -12.37 -4.98 -2.54
N PRO A 15 -11.65 -3.94 -2.09
CA PRO A 15 -12.09 -2.56 -2.22
C PRO A 15 -12.39 -2.21 -3.67
N TRP A 16 -13.47 -1.47 -3.93
CA TRP A 16 -13.80 -1.02 -5.29
C TRP A 16 -12.90 0.16 -5.69
N MET A 17 -11.89 -0.10 -6.53
CA MET A 17 -10.92 0.91 -6.98
C MET A 17 -10.91 1.04 -8.51
N PRO A 18 -11.87 1.77 -9.11
CA PRO A 18 -11.83 2.09 -10.52
C PRO A 18 -10.77 3.17 -10.79
N ALA A 19 -9.75 2.86 -11.57
CA ALA A 19 -8.67 3.79 -11.88
C ALA A 19 -8.23 3.70 -13.34
N ARG A 20 -7.46 4.69 -13.80
CA ARG A 20 -6.84 4.68 -15.13
C ARG A 20 -5.44 4.07 -15.11
N ALA A 21 -4.73 4.29 -13.99
CA ALA A 21 -3.41 3.76 -13.73
C ALA A 21 -3.24 3.63 -12.21
N LEU A 22 -2.43 2.64 -11.82
CA LEU A 22 -2.05 2.39 -10.45
C LEU A 22 -0.55 2.07 -10.42
N SER A 23 0.17 2.69 -9.47
CA SER A 23 1.56 2.35 -9.19
C SER A 23 1.75 2.16 -7.71
N ILE A 24 2.53 1.16 -7.34
CA ILE A 24 2.98 0.93 -5.97
C ILE A 24 4.50 0.94 -5.94
N SER A 25 5.08 1.58 -4.93
CA SER A 25 6.53 1.57 -4.69
C SER A 25 6.82 1.33 -3.22
N GLU A 26 7.92 0.64 -2.94
CA GLU A 26 8.38 0.32 -1.60
C GLU A 26 9.83 0.80 -1.44
N SER A 27 10.15 1.35 -0.26
CA SER A 27 11.52 1.68 0.12
C SER A 27 11.80 1.35 1.58
N TRP A 28 13.09 1.17 1.87
CA TRP A 28 13.59 0.63 3.13
C TRP A 28 14.75 1.47 3.67
N SER A 29 14.81 1.62 5.00
CA SER A 29 15.94 2.24 5.69
C SER A 29 16.13 1.69 7.11
N PRO A 30 17.23 0.96 7.42
CA PRO A 30 18.20 0.40 6.47
C PRO A 30 17.55 -0.64 5.54
N GLN A 31 18.33 -1.16 4.57
CA GLN A 31 17.85 -2.23 3.70
C GLN A 31 17.62 -3.53 4.49
N PRO A 32 16.65 -4.38 4.12
CA PRO A 32 16.33 -5.60 4.86
C PRO A 32 17.51 -6.57 5.05
N GLU A 33 18.48 -6.58 4.13
CA GLU A 33 19.69 -7.41 4.22
C GLU A 33 20.62 -6.96 5.36
N GLN A 34 20.44 -5.74 5.85
CA GLN A 34 21.18 -5.15 6.96
C GLN A 34 20.40 -5.24 8.29
N ALA A 35 19.26 -5.94 8.28
CA ALA A 35 18.42 -6.10 9.46
C ALA A 35 19.18 -6.78 10.62
N GLN A 36 19.03 -6.22 11.82
CA GLN A 36 19.58 -6.77 13.04
C GLN A 36 18.47 -6.96 14.08
N VAL A 37 18.61 -8.00 14.90
CA VAL A 37 17.66 -8.30 15.97
C VAL A 37 17.65 -7.15 16.97
N GLY A 38 16.46 -6.64 17.28
CA GLY A 38 16.25 -5.53 18.20
C GLY A 38 16.47 -4.15 17.58
N GLU A 39 17.01 -4.04 16.37
CA GLU A 39 17.13 -2.77 15.65
C GLU A 39 15.94 -2.53 14.73
N SER A 40 15.52 -1.27 14.62
CA SER A 40 14.39 -0.91 13.77
C SER A 40 14.82 -0.68 12.32
N LEU A 41 14.00 -1.17 11.39
CA LEU A 41 14.05 -0.81 9.99
C LEU A 41 12.72 -0.18 9.56
N THR A 42 12.81 0.92 8.84
CA THR A 42 11.67 1.68 8.37
C THR A 42 11.31 1.20 6.97
N ARG A 43 10.06 0.76 6.81
CA ARG A 43 9.46 0.45 5.52
C ARG A 43 8.52 1.57 5.13
N ASN A 44 8.58 2.00 3.88
CA ASN A 44 7.70 3.01 3.34
C ASN A 44 7.06 2.51 2.05
N VAL A 45 5.74 2.44 2.02
CA VAL A 45 4.97 2.02 0.84
C VAL A 45 4.14 3.19 0.35
N LEU A 46 4.25 3.48 -0.94
CA LEU A 46 3.50 4.54 -1.61
C LEU A 46 2.62 3.95 -2.70
N LEU A 47 1.31 4.10 -2.52
CA LEU A 47 0.29 3.80 -3.52
C LEU A 47 -0.12 5.11 -4.22
N LYS A 48 -0.03 5.15 -5.54
CA LYS A 48 -0.57 6.25 -6.37
C LYS A 48 -1.60 5.72 -7.36
N VAL A 49 -2.69 6.46 -7.51
CA VAL A 49 -3.82 6.07 -8.35
C VAL A 49 -4.34 7.25 -9.15
N GLU A 50 -4.49 7.07 -10.45
CA GLU A 50 -5.12 8.04 -11.34
C GLU A 50 -6.65 7.88 -11.38
N GLY A 51 -7.38 8.91 -10.96
CA GLY A 51 -8.84 8.96 -11.01
C GLY A 51 -9.55 8.82 -9.67
N LEU A 52 -8.81 8.64 -8.57
CA LEU A 52 -9.33 8.58 -7.20
C LEU A 52 -8.58 9.60 -6.32
N SER A 53 -9.25 10.16 -5.31
CA SER A 53 -8.59 10.90 -4.22
C SER A 53 -7.86 9.94 -3.28
N GLY A 54 -6.79 10.39 -2.63
CA GLY A 54 -6.09 9.67 -1.57
C GLY A 54 -7.03 9.21 -0.45
N THR A 55 -8.09 9.96 -0.17
CA THR A 55 -9.13 9.59 0.81
C THR A 55 -9.98 8.39 0.41
N GLN A 56 -10.04 8.08 -0.89
CA GLN A 56 -10.74 6.91 -1.41
C GLN A 56 -9.84 5.66 -1.45
N LEU A 57 -8.54 5.82 -1.20
CA LEU A 57 -7.61 4.70 -1.20
C LEU A 57 -7.72 3.91 0.11
N PRO A 58 -7.96 2.58 0.02
CA PRO A 58 -8.08 1.74 1.20
C PRO A 58 -6.73 1.65 1.93
N PRO A 59 -6.75 1.36 3.25
CA PRO A 59 -5.56 0.93 3.97
C PRO A 59 -4.87 -0.25 3.29
N LEU A 60 -3.54 -0.28 3.34
CA LEU A 60 -2.77 -1.43 2.89
C LEU A 60 -2.75 -2.48 4.00
N PRO A 61 -2.76 -3.77 3.66
CA PRO A 61 -2.69 -4.84 4.66
C PRO A 61 -1.39 -4.77 5.46
N LEU A 62 -1.54 -4.91 6.78
CA LEU A 62 -0.44 -4.99 7.75
C LEU A 62 -0.49 -6.39 8.41
N PRO A 63 0.04 -7.42 7.74
CA PRO A 63 -0.07 -8.79 8.22
C PRO A 63 0.81 -9.02 9.44
N ASP A 64 0.27 -9.74 10.42
CA ASP A 64 1.05 -10.19 11.57
C ASP A 64 2.11 -11.21 11.11
N VAL A 65 3.35 -11.03 11.54
CA VAL A 65 4.48 -11.89 11.16
C VAL A 65 5.24 -12.26 12.42
N GLN A 66 5.31 -13.56 12.68
CA GLN A 66 5.94 -14.08 13.88
C GLN A 66 7.41 -13.64 13.99
N GLY A 67 7.78 -13.10 15.15
CA GLY A 67 9.14 -12.62 15.41
C GLY A 67 9.45 -11.25 14.79
N LEU A 68 8.42 -10.50 14.36
CA LEU A 68 8.55 -9.15 13.84
C LEU A 68 7.53 -8.22 14.50
N ARG A 69 8.00 -7.30 15.35
CA ARG A 69 7.14 -6.22 15.86
C ARG A 69 6.98 -5.13 14.82
N ARG A 70 5.78 -4.58 14.71
CA ARG A 70 5.44 -3.51 13.77
C ARG A 70 4.88 -2.30 14.50
N TYR A 71 5.27 -1.11 14.04
CA TYR A 71 4.81 0.17 14.55
C TYR A 71 4.44 1.05 13.36
N PRO A 72 3.19 0.99 12.88
CA PRO A 72 2.74 1.82 11.77
C PRO A 72 2.54 3.27 12.22
N ASP A 73 2.94 4.21 11.37
CA ASP A 73 2.64 5.62 11.49
C ASP A 73 1.22 5.92 10.99
N GLN A 74 0.75 7.15 11.21
CA GLN A 74 -0.47 7.62 10.57
C GLN A 74 -0.26 7.74 9.04
N PRO A 75 -1.17 7.21 8.21
CA PRO A 75 -1.03 7.28 6.76
C PRO A 75 -1.06 8.72 6.27
N GLN A 76 -0.20 9.04 5.31
CA GLN A 76 -0.22 10.34 4.62
C GLN A 76 -1.06 10.22 3.35
N LEU A 77 -2.07 11.07 3.21
CA LEU A 77 -2.95 11.12 2.05
C LEU A 77 -2.71 12.43 1.32
N ALA A 78 -2.61 12.37 -0.01
CA ALA A 78 -2.45 13.55 -0.83
C ALA A 78 -3.22 13.43 -2.15
N ASP A 79 -3.61 14.60 -2.66
CA ASP A 79 -4.33 14.78 -3.92
C ASP A 79 -3.56 15.76 -4.79
N GLN A 80 -3.34 15.40 -6.05
CA GLN A 80 -2.69 16.23 -7.04
C GLN A 80 -3.59 16.36 -8.28
N SER A 81 -3.99 17.59 -8.60
CA SER A 81 -4.68 17.90 -9.85
C SER A 81 -3.69 17.98 -11.01
N THR A 82 -4.03 17.36 -12.14
CA THR A 82 -3.26 17.37 -13.39
C THR A 82 -4.18 17.66 -14.58
N ASP A 83 -3.61 17.98 -15.74
CA ASP A 83 -4.38 18.15 -16.98
C ASP A 83 -5.16 16.89 -17.39
N GLN A 84 -4.71 15.72 -16.90
CA GLN A 84 -5.32 14.42 -17.17
C GLN A 84 -6.33 14.00 -16.08
N GLY A 85 -6.56 14.83 -15.06
CA GLY A 85 -7.48 14.56 -13.95
C GLY A 85 -6.79 14.51 -12.59
N LEU A 86 -7.44 13.86 -11.61
CA LEU A 86 -6.95 13.73 -10.24
C LEU A 86 -5.99 12.54 -10.10
N ILE A 87 -4.90 12.74 -9.35
CA ILE A 87 -4.02 11.69 -8.84
C ILE A 87 -4.11 11.70 -7.32
N GLY A 88 -4.59 10.60 -6.75
CA GLY A 88 -4.60 10.37 -5.31
C GLY A 88 -3.42 9.51 -4.90
N SER A 89 -2.89 9.74 -3.71
CA SER A 89 -1.83 8.93 -3.14
C SER A 89 -2.03 8.64 -1.66
N ARG A 90 -1.60 7.46 -1.23
CA ARG A 90 -1.54 7.01 0.15
C ARG A 90 -0.14 6.47 0.44
N GLU A 91 0.52 7.06 1.41
CA GLU A 91 1.82 6.61 1.93
C GLU A 91 1.61 5.97 3.30
N GLU A 92 2.10 4.74 3.45
CA GLU A 92 2.15 4.01 4.71
C GLU A 92 3.59 3.78 5.11
N ARG A 93 3.93 4.24 6.31
CA ARG A 93 5.25 4.06 6.92
C ARG A 93 5.12 3.23 8.16
N GLU A 94 6.02 2.26 8.33
CA GLU A 94 6.07 1.44 9.53
C GLU A 94 7.52 1.20 9.96
N ALA A 95 7.77 1.25 11.27
CA ALA A 95 8.99 0.71 11.85
C ALA A 95 8.78 -0.78 12.15
N LEU A 96 9.72 -1.60 11.72
CA LEU A 96 9.71 -3.05 11.91
C LEU A 96 10.94 -3.43 12.74
N VAL A 97 10.73 -4.20 13.80
CA VAL A 97 11.79 -4.62 14.74
C VAL A 97 11.81 -6.16 14.79
N PRO A 98 12.82 -6.80 14.18
CA PRO A 98 13.02 -8.24 14.30
C PRO A 98 13.29 -8.63 15.75
N GLU A 99 12.63 -9.67 16.25
CA GLU A 99 12.75 -10.13 17.64
C GLU A 99 13.65 -11.35 17.79
N GLN A 100 13.93 -12.04 16.69
CA GLN A 100 14.73 -13.26 16.67
C GLN A 100 15.62 -13.31 15.44
N ALA A 101 16.76 -13.98 15.58
CA ALA A 101 17.65 -14.24 14.46
C ALA A 101 17.04 -15.30 13.53
N GLY A 102 17.30 -15.18 12.23
CA GLY A 102 16.81 -16.10 11.22
C GLY A 102 16.14 -15.39 10.06
N ARG A 103 15.53 -16.17 9.17
CA ARG A 103 14.78 -15.66 8.03
C ARG A 103 13.37 -15.29 8.48
N ILE A 104 13.01 -14.02 8.34
CA ILE A 104 11.65 -13.52 8.50
C ILE A 104 11.12 -13.21 7.10
N GLU A 105 9.98 -13.77 6.75
CA GLU A 105 9.34 -13.50 5.46
C GLU A 105 8.19 -12.52 5.64
N LEU A 106 8.24 -11.44 4.87
CA LEU A 106 7.12 -10.54 4.72
C LEU A 106 6.25 -11.04 3.56
N PRO A 107 4.94 -11.25 3.77
CA PRO A 107 4.06 -11.63 2.68
C PRO A 107 3.96 -10.50 1.66
N ALA A 108 3.63 -10.89 0.42
CA ALA A 108 3.45 -9.94 -0.67
C ALA A 108 2.31 -8.97 -0.37
N LEU A 109 2.50 -7.72 -0.79
CA LEU A 109 1.46 -6.71 -0.75
C LEU A 109 0.66 -6.78 -2.05
N GLU A 110 -0.61 -7.16 -1.93
CA GLU A 110 -1.52 -7.30 -3.08
C GLU A 110 -2.55 -6.16 -3.10
N VAL A 111 -2.74 -5.57 -4.29
CA VAL A 111 -3.69 -4.49 -4.52
C VAL A 111 -4.54 -4.82 -5.75
N VAL A 112 -5.82 -5.09 -5.52
CA VAL A 112 -6.79 -5.38 -6.58
C VAL A 112 -7.47 -4.09 -7.00
N TRP A 113 -7.49 -3.80 -8.31
CA TRP A 113 -8.12 -2.60 -8.85
C TRP A 113 -8.80 -2.89 -10.19
N TRP A 114 -9.72 -2.03 -10.58
CA TRP A 114 -10.41 -2.12 -11.86
C TRP A 114 -9.82 -1.13 -12.85
N ASN A 115 -9.20 -1.67 -13.91
CA ASN A 115 -8.67 -0.85 -15.00
C ASN A 115 -9.83 -0.31 -15.86
N THR A 116 -9.93 1.02 -15.91
CA THR A 116 -10.96 1.73 -16.69
C THR A 116 -10.52 2.02 -18.14
N ARG A 117 -9.30 1.62 -18.51
CA ARG A 117 -8.72 1.73 -19.86
C ARG A 117 -8.61 0.38 -20.55
#